data_AF-A0A9D2QH11-F1
#
_entry.id   AF-A0A9D2QH11-F1
#
_cell.length_a   1.000
_cell.length_b   1.000
_cell.length_c   1.000
_cell.angle_alpha   90.00
_cell.angle_beta   90.00
_cell.angle_gamma   90.00
#
_symmetry.space_group_name_H-M   'P 1'
#
loop_
_entity.id
_entity.type
_entity.pdbx_description
1 polymer ?
#
loop_
_entity_poly.entity_id
_entity_poly.type
_entity_poly.pdbx_seq_one_letter_code
_entity_poly.pdbx_strand_id
1 'polypeptide(L)' 'NISVMQIVRKRDNKAVHANVDMEGLLERVMRQNFVPVVDDEKTFIGIVTRKDVILYLMKELEKREKENT' A
#
# COMPACT_ATOMS: atom_id res chain seq x y z
N ASN A 1 10.57 -19.08 24.20
CA ASN A 1 9.57 -18.68 23.19
C ASN A 1 8.92 -17.39 23.69
N ILE A 2 9.07 -16.26 23.00
CA ILE A 2 8.49 -14.96 23.40
C ILE A 2 7.27 -14.69 22.53
N SER A 3 6.15 -14.30 23.13
CA SER A 3 4.93 -14.00 22.37
C SER A 3 5.14 -12.74 21.52
N VAL A 4 4.65 -12.77 20.27
CA VAL A 4 4.68 -11.58 19.40
C VAL A 4 3.94 -10.39 20.01
N MET A 5 2.95 -10.65 20.88
CA MET A 5 2.18 -9.61 21.58
C MET A 5 3.00 -8.91 22.68
N GLN A 6 4.09 -9.53 23.15
CA GLN A 6 5.00 -8.92 24.12
C GLN A 6 6.02 -7.99 23.47
N ILE A 7 6.10 -7.98 22.12
CA ILE A 7 7.00 -7.10 21.38
C ILE A 7 6.31 -5.76 21.18
N VAL A 8 6.87 -4.70 21.76
CA VAL A 8 6.36 -3.33 21.61
C VAL A 8 6.45 -2.91 20.15
N ARG A 9 5.30 -2.54 19.57
CA ARG A 9 5.24 -2.01 18.20
C ARG A 9 5.65 -0.54 18.20
N LYS A 10 6.50 -0.15 17.26
CA LYS A 10 6.92 1.25 17.08
C LYS A 10 5.86 2.11 16.38
N ARG A 11 5.00 1.49 15.56
CA ARG A 11 3.95 2.16 14.80
C ARG A 11 2.83 1.19 14.43
N ASP A 12 1.62 1.72 14.31
CA ASP A 12 0.52 1.04 13.62
C ASP A 12 0.49 1.46 12.15
N ASN A 13 0.04 0.55 11.29
CA ASN A 13 -0.15 0.82 9.87
C ASN A 13 -1.63 1.08 9.63
N LYS A 14 -1.97 2.26 9.10
CA LYS A 14 -3.37 2.64 8.86
C LYS A 14 -3.85 1.95 7.59
N ALA A 15 -5.00 1.31 7.68
CA ALA A 15 -5.64 0.66 6.55
C ALA A 15 -6.35 1.69 5.64
N VAL A 16 -6.57 1.30 4.38
CA VAL A 16 -7.46 1.98 3.44
C VAL A 16 -8.58 1.04 3.01
N HIS A 17 -9.70 1.62 2.61
CA HIS A 17 -10.77 0.86 1.98
C HIS A 17 -10.35 0.40 0.57
N ALA A 18 -10.86 -0.74 0.11
CA ALA A 18 -10.60 -1.26 -1.24
C ALA A 18 -10.96 -0.27 -2.36
N ASN A 19 -11.93 0.61 -2.10
CA ASN A 19 -12.38 1.66 -3.02
C ASN A 19 -11.66 3.01 -2.86
N VAL A 20 -10.51 3.07 -2.17
CA VAL A 20 -9.73 4.31 -2.04
C VAL A 20 -9.22 4.76 -3.40
N ASP A 21 -9.15 6.06 -3.61
CA ASP A 21 -8.51 6.63 -4.79
C ASP A 21 -6.98 6.54 -4.73
N MET A 22 -6.33 6.76 -5.88
CA MET A 22 -4.87 6.70 -5.97
C MET A 22 -4.20 7.76 -5.09
N GLU A 23 -4.78 8.95 -4.95
CA GLU A 23 -4.23 10.00 -4.09
C GLU A 23 -4.22 9.57 -2.62
N GLY A 24 -5.33 9.06 -2.10
CA GLY A 24 -5.44 8.54 -0.74
C GLY A 24 -4.54 7.33 -0.50
N LEU A 25 -4.42 6.42 -1.48
CA LEU A 25 -3.47 5.31 -1.40
C LEU A 25 -2.02 5.81 -1.32
N LEU A 26 -1.63 6.73 -2.21
CA LEU A 26 -0.27 7.28 -2.26
C LEU A 26 0.08 8.04 -0.98
N GLU A 27 -0.85 8.81 -0.41
CA GLU A 27 -0.62 9.51 0.86
C GLU A 27 -0.23 8.54 1.98
N ARG A 28 -0.88 7.37 2.04
CA ARG A 28 -0.53 6.32 2.99
C ARG A 28 0.82 5.69 2.65
N VAL A 29 1.03 5.30 1.39
CA VAL A 29 2.28 4.68 0.93
C VAL A 29 3.49 5.58 1.24
N MET A 30 3.35 6.91 1.15
CA MET A 30 4.43 7.85 1.49
C MET A 30 4.78 7.88 2.99
N ARG A 31 3.85 7.52 3.87
CA ARG A 31 4.04 7.53 5.35
C ARG A 31 4.36 6.16 5.96
N GLN A 32 3.94 5.07 5.33
CA GLN A 32 4.14 3.69 5.81
C GLN A 32 4.70 2.78 4.69
N ASN A 33 5.44 1.72 5.07
CA ASN A 33 6.12 0.87 4.08
C ASN A 33 5.16 -0.06 3.32
N PHE A 34 4.00 -0.30 3.90
CA PHE A 34 2.90 -1.04 3.30
C PHE A 34 1.58 -0.47 3.82
N VAL A 35 0.51 -0.66 3.06
CA VAL A 35 -0.84 -0.20 3.38
C VAL A 35 -1.76 -1.42 3.44
N PRO A 36 -2.32 -1.76 4.61
CA PRO A 36 -3.39 -2.75 4.69
C PRO A 36 -4.63 -2.26 3.93
N VAL A 37 -5.30 -3.17 3.25
CA VAL A 37 -6.55 -2.90 2.54
C VAL A 37 -7.66 -3.69 3.21
N VAL A 38 -8.80 -3.03 3.40
CA VAL A 38 -10.01 -3.63 3.98
C VAL A 38 -11.21 -3.47 3.04
N ASP A 39 -12.19 -4.35 3.16
CA ASP A 39 -13.49 -4.26 2.47
C ASP A 39 -14.54 -3.44 3.26
N ASP A 40 -15.78 -3.46 2.78
CA ASP A 40 -16.91 -2.71 3.36
C ASP A 40 -17.24 -3.16 4.81
N GLU A 41 -16.95 -4.42 5.15
CA GLU A 41 -17.13 -5.00 6.49
C GLU A 41 -15.91 -4.78 7.40
N LYS A 42 -14.91 -4.01 6.94
CA LYS A 42 -13.61 -3.79 7.59
C LYS A 42 -12.79 -5.08 7.73
N THR A 43 -13.07 -6.08 6.91
CA THR A 43 -12.28 -7.30 6.84
C THR A 43 -11.01 -7.02 6.05
N PHE A 44 -9.87 -7.47 6.59
CA PHE A 44 -8.58 -7.35 5.90
C PHE A 44 -8.55 -8.25 4.66
N ILE A 45 -8.28 -7.66 3.48
CA ILE A 45 -8.24 -8.38 2.21
C ILE A 45 -6.85 -8.41 1.56
N GLY A 46 -5.90 -7.60 2.02
CA GLY A 46 -4.55 -7.62 1.47
C GLY A 46 -3.67 -6.46 1.88
N ILE A 47 -2.45 -6.43 1.34
CA ILE A 47 -1.50 -5.34 1.50
C ILE A 47 -1.08 -4.78 0.15
N VAL A 48 -0.87 -3.46 0.11
CA VAL A 48 -0.16 -2.79 -0.98
C VAL A 48 1.21 -2.39 -0.45
N THR A 49 2.29 -2.83 -1.08
CA THR A 49 3.65 -2.44 -0.67
C THR A 49 4.17 -1.26 -1.49
N ARG A 50 5.14 -0.51 -0.94
CA ARG A 50 5.87 0.52 -1.72
C ARG A 50 6.49 -0.05 -2.99
N LYS A 51 6.98 -1.29 -2.95
CA LYS A 51 7.58 -1.96 -4.10
C LYS A 51 6.55 -2.11 -5.23
N ASP A 52 5.33 -2.53 -4.90
CA ASP A 52 4.27 -2.72 -5.90
C ASP A 52 3.88 -1.41 -6.56
N VAL A 53 3.77 -0.34 -5.77
CA VAL A 53 3.47 1.02 -6.27
C VAL A 53 4.58 1.51 -7.20
N ILE A 54 5.85 1.38 -6.80
CA ILE A 54 6.99 1.78 -7.62
C ILE A 54 7.02 0.98 -8.94
N LEU A 55 6.83 -0.33 -8.88
CA LEU A 55 6.80 -1.19 -10.07
C LEU A 55 5.65 -0.82 -11.02
N TYR A 56 4.48 -0.47 -10.48
CA TYR A 56 3.36 0.02 -11.28
C TYR A 56 3.71 1.32 -12.01
N LEU A 57 4.27 2.30 -11.28
CA LEU A 57 4.65 3.59 -11.86
C LEU A 57 5.76 3.45 -12.93
N MET A 58 6.75 2.57 -12.70
CA MET A 58 7.79 2.28 -13.71
C MET A 58 7.18 1.75 -15.01
N LYS A 59 6.26 0.78 -14.92
CA LYS A 59 5.58 0.24 -16.10
C LYS A 59 4.75 1.30 -16.84
N GLU A 60 4.10 2.18 -16.11
CA GLU A 60 3.29 3.26 -16.68
C GLU A 60 4.16 4.31 -17.40
N LEU A 61 5.35 4.61 -16.87
CA LEU A 61 6.34 5.47 -17.55
C LEU A 61 6.85 4.84 -18.84
N GLU A 62 7.26 3.57 -18.81
CA GLU A 62 7.71 2.84 -20.01
C GLU A 62 6.63 2.79 -21.10
N LYS A 63 5.36 2.67 -20.70
CA LYS A 63 4.23 2.68 -21.64
C LYS A 63 4.09 4.03 -22.34
N ARG A 64 4.18 5.13 -21.58
CA ARG A 64 4.09 6.50 -22.13
C ARG A 64 5.26 6.83 -23.06
N GLU A 65 6.46 6.37 -22.75
CA GLU A 65 7.63 6.54 -23.63
C GLU A 65 7.43 5.86 -24.98
N LYS A 66 6.84 4.66 -24.98
CA LYS A 66 6.51 3.92 -26.21
C LYS A 66 5.37 4.55 -27.01
N GLU A 67 4.40 5.17 -26.36
CA GLU A 67 3.31 5.90 -27.05
C GLU A 67 3.81 7.21 -27.71
N ASN A 68 4.92 7.76 -27.23
CA ASN A 68 5.55 8.97 -27.75
C ASN A 68 6.62 8.70 -28.84
N THR A 69 6.90 7.43 -29.16
CA THR A 69 7.88 7.00 -30.18
C THR A 69 7.18 6.38 -31.38
#